data_AF-A0A351PUD9-F1
#
_entry.id   AF-A0A351PUD9-F1
#
_cell.length_a   1.000
_cell.length_b   1.000
_cell.length_c   1.000
_cell.angle_alpha   90.00
_cell.angle_beta   90.00
_cell.angle_gamma   90.00
#
_symmetry.space_group_name_H-M   'P 1'
#
loop_
_entity.id
_entity.type
_entity.pdbx_description
1 polymer ?
#
loop_
_entity_poly.entity_id
_entity_poly.type
_entity_poly.pdbx_seq_one_letter_code
_entity_poly.pdbx_strand_id
1 'polypeptide(L)'
;MKKHKKIKKKHVVILSIAVIIILVSVLVYRRLTTYKRIDIQNAYSCVTVAQMFGDEEQIKLLKKQLSPLRYASYDYYRNPLKLMWYIGTCERLGIKYDKRVIDKHLESFYNKEHRLYSWGSYAGANETEQDMLSISYELYRELGDDLPHSEEIKRRIVEIYSEFEFEMPYEGIRKSFYNAGGDIIMVLSAFDIIDRVDLEKTRSWVEAWGEYFAQYPLDNPNSFLGYGGYYDVAKLYGDESAQEALHEYYIHMEPVVGEEEELRILCSAISSVNVRDNEALNKAILDLNLKRIKNKWIFQGEASR
;
A
#
# COMPACT_ATOMS: atom_id res chain seq x y z
N MET A 1 0.55 -16.60 70.32
CA MET A 1 -0.56 -16.13 69.42
C MET A 1 -0.23 -15.01 68.42
N LYS A 2 0.89 -14.25 68.52
CA LYS A 2 1.18 -13.14 67.56
C LYS A 2 1.74 -13.55 66.18
N LYS A 3 2.32 -14.76 66.02
CA LYS A 3 2.92 -15.22 64.74
C LYS A 3 1.89 -15.56 63.65
N HIS A 4 0.74 -16.16 64.00
CA HIS A 4 -0.28 -16.52 63.00
C HIS A 4 -0.98 -15.31 62.35
N LYS A 5 -1.11 -14.18 63.05
CA LYS A 5 -1.73 -12.96 62.51
C LYS A 5 -0.87 -12.30 61.41
N LYS A 6 0.47 -12.44 61.49
CA LYS A 6 1.42 -11.90 60.51
C LYS A 6 1.41 -12.69 59.18
N ILE A 7 1.21 -14.01 59.25
CA ILE A 7 1.17 -14.88 58.06
C ILE A 7 -0.09 -14.59 57.22
N LYS A 8 -1.25 -14.40 57.88
CA LYS A 8 -2.50 -14.04 57.18
C LYS A 8 -2.42 -12.70 56.43
N LYS A 9 -1.78 -11.68 57.00
CA LYS A 9 -1.59 -10.38 56.31
C LYS A 9 -0.75 -10.50 55.03
N LYS A 10 0.32 -11.31 55.02
CA LYS A 10 1.14 -11.51 53.81
C LYS A 10 0.38 -12.18 52.67
N HIS A 11 -0.44 -13.18 52.98
CA HIS A 11 -1.24 -13.89 51.96
C HIS A 11 -2.30 -12.99 51.34
N VAL A 12 -2.96 -12.14 52.13
CA VAL A 12 -3.93 -11.15 51.62
C VAL A 12 -3.28 -10.15 50.68
N VAL A 13 -2.07 -9.67 50.99
CA VAL A 13 -1.33 -8.74 50.11
C VAL A 13 -0.94 -9.42 48.79
N ILE A 14 -0.43 -10.65 48.84
CA ILE A 14 -0.06 -11.41 47.63
C ILE A 14 -1.29 -11.66 46.75
N LEU A 15 -2.42 -12.07 47.35
CA LEU A 15 -3.68 -12.25 46.61
C LEU A 15 -4.16 -10.94 45.97
N SER A 16 -4.05 -9.82 46.69
CA SER A 16 -4.46 -8.51 46.18
C SER A 16 -3.62 -8.09 44.97
N ILE A 17 -2.30 -8.32 45.02
CA ILE A 17 -1.39 -8.04 43.89
C ILE A 17 -1.73 -8.93 42.70
N ALA A 18 -1.97 -10.23 42.91
CA ALA A 18 -2.34 -11.15 41.84
C ALA A 18 -3.66 -10.75 41.16
N VAL A 19 -4.67 -10.33 41.93
CA VAL A 19 -5.96 -9.84 41.39
C VAL A 19 -5.78 -8.56 40.59
N ILE A 20 -4.95 -7.62 41.06
CA ILE A 20 -4.64 -6.40 40.30
C ILE A 20 -3.95 -6.74 38.98
N ILE A 21 -2.96 -7.64 38.99
CA ILE A 21 -2.28 -8.08 37.76
C ILE A 21 -3.28 -8.72 36.80
N ILE A 22 -4.15 -9.62 37.27
CA ILE A 22 -5.17 -10.26 36.42
C ILE A 22 -6.13 -9.22 35.86
N LEU A 23 -6.60 -8.26 36.66
CA LEU A 23 -7.51 -7.19 36.20
C LEU A 23 -6.84 -6.30 35.16
N VAL A 24 -5.58 -5.91 35.36
CA VAL A 24 -4.80 -5.14 34.39
C VAL A 24 -4.61 -5.95 33.11
N SER A 25 -4.24 -7.23 33.21
CA SER A 25 -4.09 -8.11 32.05
C SER A 25 -5.39 -8.31 31.30
N VAL A 26 -6.53 -8.44 31.98
CA VAL A 26 -7.86 -8.55 31.36
C VAL A 26 -8.28 -7.22 30.74
N LEU A 27 -7.97 -6.07 31.35
CA LEU A 27 -8.24 -4.75 30.78
C LEU A 27 -7.35 -4.46 29.57
N VAL A 28 -6.09 -4.87 29.62
CA VAL A 28 -5.15 -4.80 28.49
C VAL A 28 -5.62 -5.73 27.38
N TYR A 29 -5.94 -6.99 27.68
CA TYR A 29 -6.49 -7.95 26.73
C TYR A 29 -7.79 -7.45 26.12
N ARG A 30 -8.75 -6.99 26.93
CA ARG A 30 -9.98 -6.36 26.43
C ARG A 30 -9.69 -5.13 25.60
N ARG A 31 -8.77 -4.23 25.99
CA ARG A 31 -8.41 -3.10 25.12
C ARG A 31 -7.85 -3.59 23.80
N LEU A 32 -6.93 -4.55 23.82
CA LEU A 32 -6.33 -5.16 22.63
C LEU A 32 -7.37 -5.83 21.73
N THR A 33 -8.42 -6.46 22.29
CA THR A 33 -9.51 -7.08 21.53
C THR A 33 -10.67 -6.14 21.19
N THR A 34 -10.84 -5.03 21.92
CA THR A 34 -11.89 -4.01 21.68
C THR A 34 -11.43 -2.93 20.69
N TYR A 35 -10.14 -2.89 20.34
CA TYR A 35 -9.75 -2.32 19.06
C TYR A 35 -10.35 -3.22 17.97
N LYS A 36 -11.58 -2.89 17.58
CA LYS A 36 -12.21 -3.30 16.32
C LYS A 36 -11.13 -3.47 15.27
N ARG A 37 -11.10 -4.60 14.57
CA ARG A 37 -10.12 -4.86 13.51
C ARG A 37 -10.03 -3.60 12.65
N ILE A 38 -8.86 -2.95 12.71
CA ILE A 38 -8.61 -1.77 11.89
C ILE A 38 -8.40 -2.33 10.50
N ASP A 39 -9.21 -1.85 9.57
CA ASP A 39 -8.97 -2.12 8.17
C ASP A 39 -7.74 -1.31 7.74
N ILE A 40 -6.58 -1.97 7.75
CA ILE A 40 -5.31 -1.28 7.57
C ILE A 40 -5.16 -0.73 6.14
N GLN A 41 -5.79 -1.36 5.16
CA GLN A 41 -5.79 -0.90 3.77
C GLN A 41 -6.60 0.40 3.64
N ASN A 42 -7.79 0.42 4.22
CA ASN A 42 -8.63 1.62 4.24
C ASN A 42 -8.00 2.74 5.08
N ALA A 43 -7.37 2.41 6.21
CA ALA A 43 -6.63 3.37 7.02
C ALA A 43 -5.49 4.01 6.24
N TYR A 44 -4.67 3.20 5.56
CA TYR A 44 -3.58 3.65 4.70
C TYR A 44 -4.09 4.62 3.62
N SER A 45 -5.14 4.24 2.89
CA SER A 45 -5.73 5.07 1.84
C SER A 45 -6.23 6.42 2.37
N CYS A 46 -6.92 6.42 3.51
CA CYS A 46 -7.43 7.66 4.13
C CYS A 46 -6.29 8.60 4.54
N VAL A 47 -5.19 8.06 5.08
CA VAL A 47 -4.00 8.81 5.48
C VAL A 47 -3.29 9.40 4.28
N THR A 48 -3.07 8.60 3.22
CA THR A 48 -2.43 9.05 1.98
C THR A 48 -3.17 10.23 1.39
N VAL A 49 -4.50 10.12 1.21
CA VAL A 49 -5.33 11.21 0.70
C VAL A 49 -5.24 12.46 1.58
N ALA A 50 -5.37 12.32 2.90
CA ALA A 50 -5.33 13.47 3.82
C ALA A 50 -3.99 14.21 3.73
N GLN A 51 -2.87 13.49 3.59
CA GLN A 51 -1.55 14.08 3.41
C GLN A 51 -1.38 14.76 2.05
N MET A 52 -1.85 14.14 0.97
CA MET A 52 -1.76 14.72 -0.39
C MET A 52 -2.44 16.08 -0.47
N PHE A 53 -3.55 16.27 0.24
CA PHE A 53 -4.28 17.54 0.30
C PHE A 53 -3.83 18.48 1.43
N GLY A 54 -2.92 18.06 2.31
CA GLY A 54 -2.48 18.86 3.45
C GLY A 54 -3.58 19.18 4.47
N ASP A 55 -4.59 18.31 4.64
CA ASP A 55 -5.66 18.51 5.63
C ASP A 55 -5.17 18.15 7.04
N GLU A 56 -4.56 19.14 7.70
CA GLU A 56 -4.01 19.02 9.05
C GLU A 56 -5.03 18.55 10.11
N GLU A 57 -6.31 18.93 9.98
CA GLU A 57 -7.33 18.54 10.94
C GLU A 57 -7.71 17.06 10.76
N GLN A 58 -7.82 16.59 9.52
CA GLN A 58 -8.04 15.18 9.21
C GLN A 58 -6.84 14.32 9.63
N ILE A 59 -5.61 14.77 9.38
CA ILE A 59 -4.38 14.07 9.82
C ILE A 59 -4.35 13.95 11.35
N LYS A 60 -4.66 15.02 12.10
CA LYS A 60 -4.75 14.97 13.57
C LYS A 60 -5.81 13.97 14.05
N LEU A 61 -6.98 13.95 13.41
CA LEU A 61 -8.06 13.02 13.74
C LEU A 61 -7.64 11.57 13.49
N LEU A 62 -7.07 11.27 12.33
CA LEU A 62 -6.56 9.96 11.95
C LEU A 62 -5.47 9.49 12.91
N LYS A 63 -4.49 10.36 13.22
CA LYS A 63 -3.42 10.06 14.20
C LYS A 63 -3.97 9.69 15.57
N LYS A 64 -4.97 10.41 16.06
CA LYS A 64 -5.63 10.10 17.34
C LYS A 64 -6.31 8.73 17.30
N GLN A 65 -7.09 8.47 16.24
CA GLN A 65 -7.87 7.23 16.06
C GLN A 65 -6.99 6.00 15.83
N LEU A 66 -5.89 6.15 15.10
CA LEU A 66 -4.99 5.07 14.69
C LEU A 66 -3.78 4.92 15.63
N SER A 67 -3.60 5.81 16.62
CA SER A 67 -2.56 5.66 17.65
C SER A 67 -2.47 4.29 18.35
N PRO A 68 -3.54 3.47 18.46
CA PRO A 68 -3.45 2.10 18.95
C PRO A 68 -2.66 1.13 18.08
N LEU A 69 -2.42 1.43 16.80
CA LEU A 69 -1.60 0.62 15.88
C LEU A 69 -0.20 0.34 16.45
N ARG A 70 0.32 1.19 17.33
CA ARG A 70 1.57 0.93 18.08
C ARG A 70 1.57 -0.37 18.89
N TYR A 71 0.40 -0.97 19.13
CA TYR A 71 0.20 -2.24 19.82
C TYR A 71 -0.39 -3.31 18.90
N ALA A 72 -0.14 -3.19 17.59
CA ALA A 72 -0.70 -4.02 16.53
C ALA A 72 -0.69 -5.53 16.82
N SER A 73 -1.70 -6.21 16.29
CA SER A 73 -1.90 -7.65 16.42
C SER A 73 -1.07 -8.44 15.40
N TYR A 74 -0.93 -9.74 15.66
CA TYR A 74 -0.23 -10.68 14.78
C TYR A 74 -0.85 -10.82 13.37
N ASP A 75 -2.12 -10.42 13.19
CA ASP A 75 -2.84 -10.60 11.93
C ASP A 75 -2.26 -9.75 10.78
N TYR A 76 -1.67 -8.58 11.06
CA TYR A 76 -1.03 -7.75 10.02
C TYR A 76 0.28 -8.34 9.53
N TYR A 77 0.94 -9.19 10.33
CA TYR A 77 2.24 -9.76 10.01
C TYR A 77 2.18 -11.03 9.14
N ARG A 78 0.97 -11.46 8.75
CA ARG A 78 0.75 -12.69 7.96
C ARG A 78 0.75 -12.46 6.45
N ASN A 79 0.80 -11.21 6.01
CA ASN A 79 0.68 -10.86 4.60
C ASN A 79 1.57 -9.63 4.33
N PRO A 80 2.48 -9.68 3.34
CA PRO A 80 3.41 -8.58 3.06
C PRO A 80 2.71 -7.27 2.68
N LEU A 81 1.59 -7.29 1.95
CA LEU A 81 0.85 -6.05 1.63
C LEU A 81 0.15 -5.47 2.86
N LYS A 82 -0.41 -6.29 3.75
CA LYS A 82 -0.95 -5.77 5.02
C LYS A 82 0.14 -5.17 5.88
N LEU A 83 1.34 -5.76 5.85
CA LEU A 83 2.51 -5.26 6.53
C LEU A 83 2.95 -3.91 5.95
N MET A 84 2.98 -3.80 4.62
CA MET A 84 3.23 -2.54 3.92
C MET A 84 2.22 -1.46 4.32
N TRP A 85 0.92 -1.70 4.21
CA TRP A 85 -0.11 -0.73 4.59
C TRP A 85 0.00 -0.31 6.05
N TYR A 86 0.36 -1.25 6.93
CA TYR A 86 0.60 -0.97 8.35
C TYR A 86 1.79 -0.02 8.54
N ILE A 87 2.93 -0.32 7.92
CA ILE A 87 4.14 0.49 8.00
C ILE A 87 3.88 1.89 7.45
N GLY A 88 3.35 1.98 6.22
CA GLY A 88 3.05 3.24 5.56
C GLY A 88 2.10 4.12 6.38
N THR A 89 1.04 3.53 6.96
CA THR A 89 0.13 4.25 7.87
C THR A 89 0.87 4.81 9.09
N CYS A 90 1.76 4.01 9.67
CA CYS A 90 2.49 4.40 10.87
C CYS A 90 3.52 5.51 10.59
N GLU A 91 4.34 5.35 9.55
CA GLU A 91 5.34 6.35 9.14
C GLU A 91 4.69 7.69 8.81
N ARG A 92 3.65 7.68 7.97
CA ARG A 92 2.90 8.89 7.58
C ARG A 92 2.30 9.64 8.76
N LEU A 93 1.84 8.93 9.80
CA LEU A 93 1.28 9.54 11.00
C LEU A 93 2.31 9.77 12.12
N GLY A 94 3.55 9.33 11.95
CA GLY A 94 4.59 9.32 13.00
C GLY A 94 4.19 8.48 14.21
N ILE A 95 3.55 7.34 13.98
CA ILE A 95 3.20 6.34 15.00
C ILE A 95 4.37 5.36 15.11
N LYS A 96 4.97 5.26 16.29
CA LYS A 96 6.09 4.34 16.52
C LYS A 96 5.63 2.88 16.46
N TYR A 97 6.41 2.05 15.79
CA TYR A 97 6.30 0.59 15.78
C TYR A 97 7.67 -0.07 16.06
N ASP A 98 7.67 -1.38 16.31
CA ASP A 98 8.90 -2.14 16.55
C ASP A 98 9.50 -2.60 15.21
N LYS A 99 10.46 -1.84 14.67
CA LYS A 99 11.14 -2.17 13.41
C LYS A 99 11.77 -3.56 13.41
N ARG A 100 12.30 -4.05 14.55
CA ARG A 100 12.90 -5.39 14.61
C ARG A 100 11.88 -6.50 14.39
N VAL A 101 10.66 -6.30 14.87
CA VAL A 101 9.55 -7.24 14.64
C VAL A 101 9.14 -7.20 13.16
N ILE A 102 9.07 -6.00 12.57
CA ILE A 102 8.76 -5.82 11.14
C ILE A 102 9.80 -6.51 10.26
N ASP A 103 11.09 -6.22 10.46
CA ASP A 103 12.19 -6.79 9.67
C ASP A 103 12.16 -8.32 9.74
N LYS A 104 11.92 -8.89 10.94
CA LYS A 104 11.80 -10.34 11.10
C LYS A 104 10.63 -10.93 10.31
N HIS A 105 9.51 -10.22 10.22
CA HIS A 105 8.36 -10.67 9.43
C HIS A 105 8.59 -10.52 7.94
N LEU A 106 9.18 -9.40 7.49
CA LEU A 106 9.62 -9.24 6.11
C LEU A 106 10.56 -10.37 5.70
N GLU A 107 11.56 -10.70 6.51
CA GLU A 107 12.50 -11.81 6.23
C GLU A 107 11.79 -13.15 5.95
N SER A 108 10.64 -13.41 6.56
CA SER A 108 9.86 -14.63 6.32
C SER A 108 9.16 -14.68 4.96
N PHE A 109 9.00 -13.52 4.31
CA PHE A 109 8.44 -13.35 2.98
C PHE A 109 9.52 -13.24 1.89
N TYR A 110 10.80 -13.14 2.27
CA TYR A 110 11.89 -13.04 1.30
C TYR A 110 12.23 -14.41 0.71
N ASN A 111 12.05 -14.57 -0.59
CA ASN A 111 12.41 -15.77 -1.31
C ASN A 111 13.89 -15.70 -1.74
N LYS A 112 14.73 -16.54 -1.12
CA LYS A 112 16.18 -16.54 -1.39
C LYS A 112 16.57 -17.06 -2.78
N GLU A 113 15.74 -17.91 -3.37
CA GLU A 113 15.97 -18.46 -4.71
C GLU A 113 15.72 -17.39 -5.77
N HIS A 114 14.57 -16.74 -5.69
CA HIS A 114 14.19 -15.67 -6.63
C HIS A 114 14.77 -14.30 -6.27
N ARG A 115 15.28 -14.12 -5.04
CA ARG A 115 15.78 -12.84 -4.49
C ARG A 115 14.74 -11.71 -4.55
N LEU A 116 13.48 -12.07 -4.31
CA LEU A 116 12.33 -11.17 -4.29
C LEU A 116 11.43 -11.50 -3.11
N TYR A 117 10.59 -10.55 -2.71
CA TYR A 117 9.54 -10.80 -1.74
C TYR A 117 8.36 -11.54 -2.37
N SER A 118 7.76 -12.42 -1.59
CA SER A 118 6.62 -13.26 -1.97
C SER A 118 5.57 -13.22 -0.86
N TRP A 119 4.35 -13.68 -1.12
CA TRP A 119 3.28 -13.83 -0.13
C TRP A 119 3.67 -14.78 1.02
N GLY A 120 4.78 -15.50 0.90
CA GLY A 120 5.18 -16.60 1.77
C GLY A 120 4.33 -17.84 1.48
N SER A 121 4.69 -18.98 2.04
CA SER A 121 4.05 -20.30 1.84
C SER A 121 2.59 -20.36 2.32
N TYR A 122 1.70 -19.53 1.78
CA TYR A 122 0.26 -19.63 1.93
C TYR A 122 -0.18 -20.83 1.09
N ALA A 123 -0.05 -22.02 1.69
CA ALA A 123 -0.56 -23.32 1.28
C ALA A 123 -1.06 -23.40 -0.18
N GLY A 124 -0.14 -23.53 -1.14
CA GLY A 124 -0.47 -23.94 -2.51
C GLY A 124 -0.55 -22.85 -3.57
N ALA A 125 -0.19 -21.59 -3.28
CA ALA A 125 -0.04 -20.56 -4.31
C ALA A 125 1.30 -20.76 -5.07
N ASN A 126 1.22 -21.08 -6.36
CA ASN A 126 2.36 -20.96 -7.26
C ASN A 126 2.46 -19.51 -7.71
N GLU A 127 3.18 -18.69 -6.95
CA GLU A 127 3.44 -17.30 -7.30
C GLU A 127 4.31 -17.22 -8.55
N THR A 128 3.94 -16.34 -9.47
CA THR A 128 4.77 -16.01 -10.63
C THR A 128 5.87 -15.03 -10.26
N GLU A 129 6.91 -14.91 -11.07
CA GLU A 129 7.94 -13.89 -10.87
C GLU A 129 7.35 -12.46 -10.93
N GLN A 130 6.33 -12.24 -11.76
CA GLN A 130 5.61 -10.95 -11.84
C GLN A 130 4.89 -10.61 -10.52
N ASP A 131 4.30 -11.61 -9.85
CA ASP A 131 3.69 -11.42 -8.52
C ASP A 131 4.76 -10.98 -7.50
N MET A 132 5.91 -11.65 -7.49
CA MET A 132 7.00 -11.34 -6.56
C MET A 132 7.64 -9.97 -6.84
N LEU A 133 7.76 -9.60 -8.12
CA LEU A 133 8.22 -8.28 -8.55
C LEU A 133 7.27 -7.19 -8.01
N SER A 134 5.96 -7.39 -8.17
CA SER A 134 4.93 -6.45 -7.73
C SER A 134 4.95 -6.27 -6.20
N ILE A 135 5.08 -7.36 -5.43
CA ILE A 135 5.19 -7.29 -3.96
C ILE A 135 6.45 -6.55 -3.54
N SER A 136 7.58 -6.83 -4.20
CA SER A 136 8.87 -6.20 -3.89
C SER A 136 8.84 -4.69 -4.19
N TYR A 137 8.20 -4.30 -5.29
CA TYR A 137 7.94 -2.91 -5.66
C TYR A 137 7.12 -2.17 -4.61
N GLU A 138 5.98 -2.73 -4.23
CA GLU A 138 5.08 -2.13 -3.23
C GLU A 138 5.79 -1.96 -1.87
N LEU A 139 6.56 -2.96 -1.43
CA LEU A 139 7.37 -2.88 -0.21
C LEU A 139 8.47 -1.81 -0.29
N TYR A 140 9.19 -1.72 -1.41
CA TYR A 140 10.24 -0.73 -1.58
C TYR A 140 9.70 0.69 -1.69
N ARG A 141 8.52 0.90 -2.30
CA ARG A 141 7.90 2.23 -2.33
C ARG A 141 7.65 2.81 -0.95
N GLU A 142 7.31 1.97 0.03
CA GLU A 142 7.01 2.42 1.39
C GLU A 142 8.25 2.46 2.29
N LEU A 143 9.24 1.59 2.05
CA LEU A 143 10.41 1.45 2.92
C LEU A 143 11.71 2.02 2.34
N GLY A 144 11.79 2.23 1.02
CA GLY A 144 13.00 2.61 0.31
C GLY A 144 14.18 1.68 0.63
N ASP A 145 15.37 2.28 0.77
CA ASP A 145 16.61 1.57 1.13
C ASP A 145 16.57 0.91 2.53
N ASP A 146 15.60 1.29 3.36
CA ASP A 146 15.36 0.74 4.69
C ASP A 146 14.70 -0.65 4.64
N LEU A 147 14.31 -1.13 3.44
CA LEU A 147 13.84 -2.48 3.16
C LEU A 147 15.00 -3.49 3.26
N PRO A 148 14.85 -4.60 4.01
CA PRO A 148 15.86 -5.65 4.02
C PRO A 148 16.12 -6.22 2.61
N HIS A 149 17.38 -6.54 2.31
CA HIS A 149 17.80 -7.08 1.00
C HIS A 149 17.57 -6.15 -0.20
N SER A 150 17.35 -4.84 0.02
CA SER A 150 17.09 -3.85 -1.04
C SER A 150 18.11 -3.91 -2.19
N GLU A 151 19.40 -4.03 -1.87
CA GLU A 151 20.47 -4.14 -2.88
C GLU A 151 20.44 -5.45 -3.68
N GLU A 152 20.04 -6.56 -3.06
CA GLU A 152 19.88 -7.84 -3.76
C GLU A 152 18.67 -7.83 -4.69
N ILE A 153 17.59 -7.19 -4.24
CA ILE A 153 16.38 -6.98 -5.02
C ILE A 153 16.67 -6.09 -6.23
N LYS A 154 17.38 -4.97 -6.04
CA LYS A 154 17.84 -4.08 -7.14
C LYS A 154 18.59 -4.87 -8.20
N ARG A 155 19.56 -5.71 -7.79
CA ARG A 155 20.30 -6.56 -8.75
C ARG A 155 19.38 -7.52 -9.48
N ARG A 156 18.44 -8.18 -8.78
CA ARG A 156 17.50 -9.11 -9.42
C ARG A 156 16.59 -8.43 -10.42
N ILE A 157 16.10 -7.23 -10.13
CA ILE A 157 15.24 -6.46 -11.06
C ILE A 157 16.00 -6.15 -12.36
N VAL A 158 17.29 -5.78 -12.26
CA VAL A 158 18.14 -5.55 -13.45
C VAL A 158 18.34 -6.83 -14.26
N GLU A 159 18.55 -7.97 -13.59
CA GLU A 159 18.64 -9.29 -14.26
C GLU A 159 17.34 -9.59 -15.02
N ILE A 160 16.18 -9.46 -14.36
CA ILE A 160 14.85 -9.68 -14.96
C ILE A 160 14.67 -8.78 -16.19
N TYR A 161 14.98 -7.49 -16.07
CA TYR A 161 14.89 -6.56 -17.20
C TYR A 161 15.76 -6.98 -18.39
N SER A 162 16.98 -7.47 -18.14
CA SER A 162 17.90 -7.89 -19.19
C SER A 162 17.42 -9.14 -19.95
N GLU A 163 16.69 -10.02 -19.26
CA GLU A 163 16.15 -11.28 -19.78
C GLU A 163 14.75 -11.10 -20.41
N PHE A 164 14.08 -9.99 -20.14
CA PHE A 164 12.70 -9.76 -20.56
C PHE A 164 12.57 -9.46 -22.06
N GLU A 165 11.58 -10.11 -22.68
CA GLU A 165 11.18 -9.87 -24.07
C GLU A 165 9.93 -8.98 -24.08
N PHE A 166 10.08 -7.74 -24.56
CA PHE A 166 8.99 -6.77 -24.64
C PHE A 166 8.04 -7.10 -25.80
N GLU A 167 6.76 -7.30 -25.48
CA GLU A 167 5.75 -7.73 -26.44
C GLU A 167 4.99 -6.54 -27.03
N MET A 168 4.90 -6.48 -28.36
CA MET A 168 4.16 -5.43 -29.08
C MET A 168 2.64 -5.61 -28.90
N PRO A 169 1.86 -4.51 -28.88
CA PRO A 169 0.40 -4.63 -28.92
C PRO A 169 -0.02 -5.20 -30.29
N TYR A 170 -0.86 -6.24 -30.30
CA TYR A 170 -1.52 -6.72 -31.52
C TYR A 170 -2.96 -7.15 -31.25
N GLU A 171 -3.81 -7.10 -32.28
CA GLU A 171 -5.23 -7.45 -32.17
C GLU A 171 -5.41 -8.90 -31.68
N GLY A 172 -6.14 -9.08 -30.58
CA GLY A 172 -6.57 -10.39 -30.08
C GLY A 172 -5.76 -10.98 -28.93
N ILE A 173 -4.72 -10.31 -28.40
CA ILE A 173 -4.10 -10.74 -27.14
C ILE A 173 -4.94 -10.34 -25.94
N ARG A 174 -4.88 -11.18 -24.90
CA ARG A 174 -5.31 -10.88 -23.53
C ARG A 174 -4.22 -10.22 -22.65
N LYS A 175 -3.04 -9.90 -23.18
CA LYS A 175 -1.93 -9.34 -22.38
C LYS A 175 -2.04 -7.82 -22.34
N SER A 176 -2.00 -7.26 -21.14
CA SER A 176 -1.99 -5.83 -20.88
C SER A 176 -0.57 -5.26 -21.01
N PHE A 177 -0.47 -3.92 -21.07
CA PHE A 177 0.78 -3.17 -20.98
C PHE A 177 1.68 -3.65 -19.81
N TYR A 178 1.06 -3.90 -18.65
CA TYR A 178 1.72 -4.42 -17.46
C TYR A 178 2.37 -5.79 -17.69
N ASN A 179 1.66 -6.72 -18.33
CA ASN A 179 2.19 -8.05 -18.68
C ASN A 179 3.22 -8.01 -19.83
N ALA A 180 3.29 -6.91 -20.58
CA ALA A 180 4.17 -6.74 -21.73
C ALA A 180 5.48 -5.98 -21.39
N GLY A 181 5.73 -5.70 -20.11
CA GLY A 181 6.98 -5.09 -19.62
C GLY A 181 6.81 -3.74 -18.91
N GLY A 182 5.58 -3.20 -18.86
CA GLY A 182 5.28 -1.96 -18.12
C GLY A 182 5.66 -2.04 -16.65
N ASP A 183 5.34 -3.15 -15.98
CA ASP A 183 5.67 -3.36 -14.56
C ASP A 183 7.18 -3.27 -14.31
N ILE A 184 8.00 -3.89 -15.16
CA ILE A 184 9.46 -3.92 -14.98
C ILE A 184 10.05 -2.51 -15.05
N ILE A 185 9.58 -1.67 -15.99
CA ILE A 185 10.06 -0.29 -16.11
C ILE A 185 9.62 0.54 -14.91
N MET A 186 8.37 0.40 -14.46
CA MET A 186 7.90 1.09 -13.25
C MET A 186 8.70 0.68 -12.01
N VAL A 187 9.04 -0.60 -11.89
CA VAL A 187 9.88 -1.10 -10.79
C VAL A 187 11.30 -0.51 -10.87
N LEU A 188 11.92 -0.50 -12.05
CA LEU A 188 13.23 0.16 -12.23
C LEU A 188 13.18 1.65 -11.84
N SER A 189 12.09 2.34 -12.18
CA SER A 189 11.88 3.73 -11.79
C SER A 189 11.77 3.91 -10.28
N ALA A 190 10.99 3.08 -9.59
CA ALA A 190 10.79 3.22 -8.15
C ALA A 190 12.04 2.87 -7.34
N PHE A 191 12.91 2.01 -7.86
CA PHE A 191 14.18 1.64 -7.22
C PHE A 191 15.33 2.62 -7.53
N ASP A 192 15.05 3.76 -8.18
CA ASP A 192 16.05 4.76 -8.61
C ASP A 192 17.18 4.17 -9.48
N ILE A 193 16.84 3.17 -10.30
CA ILE A 193 17.76 2.48 -11.23
C ILE A 193 17.24 2.53 -12.68
N ILE A 194 16.49 3.60 -13.00
CA ILE A 194 15.90 3.80 -14.32
C ILE A 194 16.93 4.06 -15.41
N ASP A 195 18.13 4.49 -15.04
CA ASP A 195 19.29 4.64 -15.92
C ASP A 195 19.72 3.32 -16.60
N ARG A 196 19.20 2.19 -16.11
CA ARG A 196 19.39 0.87 -16.70
C ARG A 196 18.46 0.58 -17.88
N VAL A 197 17.41 1.38 -18.06
CA VAL A 197 16.51 1.22 -19.22
C VAL A 197 17.25 1.65 -20.48
N ASP A 198 17.30 0.73 -21.44
CA ASP A 198 17.82 0.97 -22.77
C ASP A 198 16.71 1.62 -23.61
N LEU A 199 16.64 2.95 -23.51
CA LEU A 199 15.59 3.74 -24.18
C LEU A 199 15.58 3.55 -25.69
N GLU A 200 16.71 3.20 -26.31
CA GLU A 200 16.75 2.92 -27.75
C GLU A 200 16.08 1.58 -28.06
N LYS A 201 16.39 0.53 -27.28
CA LYS A 201 15.79 -0.80 -27.42
C LYS A 201 14.27 -0.79 -27.21
N THR A 202 13.77 0.01 -26.29
CA THR A 202 12.35 -0.01 -25.87
C THR A 202 11.49 1.08 -26.53
N ARG A 203 12.08 2.00 -27.30
CA ARG A 203 11.36 3.12 -27.94
C ARG A 203 10.18 2.66 -28.80
N SER A 204 10.44 1.76 -29.76
CA SER A 204 9.39 1.29 -30.68
C SER A 204 8.26 0.55 -29.96
N TRP A 205 8.56 -0.09 -28.84
CA TRP A 205 7.57 -0.76 -28.01
C TRP A 205 6.66 0.26 -27.31
N VAL A 206 7.23 1.31 -26.69
CA VAL A 206 6.44 2.37 -26.06
C VAL A 206 5.59 3.14 -27.07
N GLU A 207 6.14 3.44 -28.24
CA GLU A 207 5.41 4.13 -29.33
C GLU A 207 4.20 3.30 -29.79
N ALA A 208 4.36 1.99 -29.99
CA ALA A 208 3.26 1.12 -30.40
C ALA A 208 2.17 1.02 -29.31
N TRP A 209 2.54 0.96 -28.04
CA TRP A 209 1.57 1.03 -26.95
C TRP A 209 0.90 2.42 -26.88
N GLY A 210 1.59 3.50 -27.26
CA GLY A 210 1.01 4.83 -27.40
C GLY A 210 -0.08 4.90 -28.46
N GLU A 211 0.13 4.32 -29.63
CA GLU A 211 -0.90 4.21 -30.66
C GLU A 211 -2.14 3.45 -30.18
N TYR A 212 -1.92 2.38 -29.39
CA TYR A 212 -3.00 1.63 -28.75
C TYR A 212 -3.75 2.49 -27.71
N PHE A 213 -3.03 3.17 -26.82
CA PHE A 213 -3.62 3.99 -25.76
C PHE A 213 -4.30 5.25 -26.28
N ALA A 214 -3.89 5.80 -27.42
CA ALA A 214 -4.56 6.91 -28.09
C ALA A 214 -6.01 6.59 -28.50
N GLN A 215 -6.33 5.31 -28.69
CA GLN A 215 -7.68 4.83 -29.05
C GLN A 215 -8.40 4.18 -27.86
N TYR A 216 -7.77 4.15 -26.68
CA TYR A 216 -8.27 3.44 -25.52
C TYR A 216 -9.39 4.23 -24.85
N PRO A 217 -10.57 3.63 -24.62
CA PRO A 217 -11.68 4.34 -24.02
C PRO A 217 -11.34 4.66 -22.56
N LEU A 218 -11.21 5.96 -22.27
CA LEU A 218 -11.18 6.48 -20.91
C LEU A 218 -12.62 6.73 -20.49
N ASP A 219 -13.33 5.71 -20.06
CA ASP A 219 -14.74 5.81 -19.66
C ASP A 219 -15.01 5.28 -18.25
N ASN A 220 -13.98 4.71 -17.60
CA ASN A 220 -14.08 4.16 -16.26
C ASN A 220 -12.75 4.24 -15.47
N PRO A 221 -12.78 4.12 -14.13
CA PRO A 221 -11.58 4.27 -13.30
C PRO A 221 -10.44 3.27 -13.62
N ASN A 222 -10.75 2.03 -14.02
CA ASN A 222 -9.72 1.04 -14.35
C ASN A 222 -9.00 1.38 -15.66
N SER A 223 -9.75 1.89 -16.66
CA SER A 223 -9.15 2.35 -17.91
C SER A 223 -8.17 3.51 -17.67
N PHE A 224 -8.50 4.39 -16.72
CA PHE A 224 -7.64 5.47 -16.29
C PHE A 224 -6.34 4.96 -15.65
N LEU A 225 -6.40 3.96 -14.78
CA LEU A 225 -5.18 3.35 -14.23
C LEU A 225 -4.30 2.73 -15.29
N GLY A 226 -4.90 2.05 -16.26
CA GLY A 226 -4.16 1.49 -17.39
C GLY A 226 -3.41 2.58 -18.14
N TYR A 227 -4.09 3.69 -18.45
CA TYR A 227 -3.49 4.82 -19.15
C TYR A 227 -2.45 5.56 -18.30
N GLY A 228 -2.71 5.79 -17.01
CA GLY A 228 -1.77 6.43 -16.09
C GLY A 228 -0.45 5.67 -15.96
N GLY A 229 -0.50 4.34 -15.86
CA GLY A 229 0.71 3.51 -15.86
C GLY A 229 1.46 3.54 -17.19
N TYR A 230 0.76 3.60 -18.32
CA TYR A 230 1.39 3.85 -19.62
C TYR A 230 2.08 5.23 -19.66
N TYR A 231 1.39 6.28 -19.25
CA TYR A 231 1.93 7.65 -19.20
C TYR A 231 3.19 7.74 -18.33
N ASP A 232 3.18 7.08 -17.17
CA ASP A 232 4.33 7.02 -16.27
C ASP A 232 5.58 6.40 -16.93
N VAL A 233 5.40 5.51 -17.91
CA VAL A 233 6.49 4.98 -18.71
C VAL A 233 6.80 5.90 -19.90
N ALA A 234 5.79 6.39 -20.61
CA ALA A 234 5.96 7.25 -21.79
C ALA A 234 6.73 8.54 -21.50
N LYS A 235 6.51 9.15 -20.31
CA LYS A 235 7.24 10.35 -19.88
C LYS A 235 8.76 10.17 -19.84
N LEU A 236 9.26 8.94 -19.62
CA LEU A 236 10.69 8.63 -19.63
C LEU A 236 11.33 8.85 -21.02
N TYR A 237 10.50 8.86 -22.07
CA TYR A 237 10.91 9.04 -23.46
C TYR A 237 10.69 10.48 -23.96
N GLY A 238 10.25 11.38 -23.07
CA GLY A 238 9.98 12.79 -23.39
C GLY A 238 8.63 13.04 -24.08
N ASP A 239 7.70 12.09 -24.01
CA ASP A 239 6.35 12.26 -24.57
C ASP A 239 5.44 12.96 -23.56
N GLU A 240 5.30 14.29 -23.70
CA GLU A 240 4.39 15.11 -22.89
C GLU A 240 2.95 15.09 -23.43
N SER A 241 2.70 14.58 -24.64
CA SER A 241 1.37 14.63 -25.28
C SER A 241 0.34 13.76 -24.58
N ALA A 242 0.77 12.68 -23.94
CA ALA A 242 -0.07 11.82 -23.11
C ALA A 242 -0.58 12.49 -21.81
N GLN A 243 0.03 13.62 -21.40
CA GLN A 243 -0.44 14.40 -20.24
C GLN A 243 -1.74 15.15 -20.55
N GLU A 244 -1.89 15.66 -21.77
CA GLU A 244 -3.07 16.44 -22.18
C GLU A 244 -4.33 15.57 -22.18
N ALA A 245 -4.24 14.34 -22.70
CA ALA A 245 -5.35 13.38 -22.70
C ALA A 245 -5.80 12.98 -21.29
N LEU A 246 -4.86 12.77 -20.36
CA LEU A 246 -5.16 12.53 -18.95
C LEU A 246 -5.85 13.73 -18.30
N HIS A 247 -5.36 14.94 -18.59
CA HIS A 247 -5.92 16.17 -18.05
C HIS A 247 -7.35 16.44 -18.55
N GLU A 248 -7.61 16.27 -19.85
CA GLU A 248 -8.94 16.46 -20.44
C GLU A 248 -9.98 15.52 -19.81
N TYR A 249 -9.65 14.23 -19.64
CA TYR A 249 -10.57 13.30 -18.99
C TYR A 249 -10.88 13.70 -17.53
N TYR A 250 -9.87 14.14 -16.77
CA TYR A 250 -10.08 14.58 -15.39
C TYR A 250 -11.05 15.75 -15.26
N ILE A 251 -11.00 16.71 -16.18
CA ILE A 251 -11.93 17.85 -16.20
C ILE A 251 -13.37 17.37 -16.41
N HIS A 252 -13.55 16.25 -17.13
CA HIS A 252 -14.85 15.70 -17.50
C HIS A 252 -15.33 14.53 -16.63
N MET A 253 -14.54 14.10 -15.65
CA MET A 253 -14.93 13.03 -14.74
C MET A 253 -16.01 13.54 -13.78
N GLU A 254 -17.26 13.12 -13.99
CA GLU A 254 -18.31 13.35 -13.00
C GLU A 254 -17.94 12.59 -11.71
N PRO A 255 -18.06 13.21 -10.52
CA PRO A 255 -17.66 12.61 -9.25
C PRO A 255 -18.71 11.58 -8.80
N VAL A 256 -18.81 10.46 -9.51
CA VAL A 256 -19.56 9.28 -9.06
C VAL A 256 -18.57 8.36 -8.34
N VAL A 257 -18.06 8.80 -7.19
CA VAL A 257 -17.20 7.96 -6.34
C VAL A 257 -18.11 7.27 -5.30
N GLY A 258 -18.69 6.14 -5.70
CA GLY A 258 -19.67 5.39 -4.92
C GLY A 258 -19.03 4.29 -4.06
N GLU A 259 -17.95 3.67 -4.54
CA GLU A 259 -17.46 2.39 -4.02
C GLU A 259 -16.03 2.40 -3.44
N GLU A 260 -15.68 1.34 -2.72
CA GLU A 260 -14.38 1.17 -2.04
C GLU A 260 -13.22 1.03 -3.03
N GLU A 261 -13.45 0.28 -4.11
CA GLU A 261 -12.49 0.00 -5.16
C GLU A 261 -12.19 1.25 -6.02
N GLU A 262 -13.19 2.07 -6.31
CA GLU A 262 -13.07 3.31 -7.09
C GLU A 262 -12.16 4.34 -6.41
N LEU A 263 -12.22 4.47 -5.08
CA LEU A 263 -11.33 5.38 -4.34
C LEU A 263 -9.88 4.90 -4.35
N ARG A 264 -9.64 3.59 -4.23
CA ARG A 264 -8.29 2.99 -4.33
C ARG A 264 -7.68 3.31 -5.69
N ILE A 265 -8.47 3.07 -6.73
CA ILE A 265 -8.12 3.34 -8.10
C ILE A 265 -7.84 4.84 -8.30
N LEU A 266 -8.70 5.72 -7.80
CA LEU A 266 -8.49 7.15 -7.84
C LEU A 266 -7.22 7.59 -7.11
N CYS A 267 -6.91 7.05 -5.92
CA CYS A 267 -5.70 7.42 -5.19
C CYS A 267 -4.42 7.04 -5.96
N SER A 268 -4.40 5.88 -6.61
CA SER A 268 -3.27 5.46 -7.45
C SER A 268 -3.14 6.33 -8.70
N ALA A 269 -4.26 6.60 -9.39
CA ALA A 269 -4.34 7.51 -10.53
C ALA A 269 -3.82 8.93 -10.20
N ILE A 270 -4.22 9.44 -9.05
CA ILE A 270 -3.87 10.76 -8.51
C ILE A 270 -2.40 10.82 -8.09
N SER A 271 -1.77 9.71 -7.68
CA SER A 271 -0.33 9.72 -7.41
C SER A 271 0.53 9.87 -8.67
N SER A 272 -0.02 9.58 -9.85
CA SER A 272 0.65 9.64 -11.14
C SER A 272 0.42 10.95 -11.91
N VAL A 273 -0.52 11.80 -11.47
CA VAL A 273 -0.87 13.07 -12.14
C VAL A 273 -0.82 14.21 -11.13
N ASN A 274 -0.42 15.41 -11.55
CA ASN A 274 -0.34 16.57 -10.66
C ASN A 274 -1.73 17.00 -10.17
N VAL A 275 -2.16 16.40 -9.07
CA VAL A 275 -3.45 16.57 -8.37
C VAL A 275 -3.81 18.02 -8.11
N ARG A 276 -2.83 18.91 -8.07
CA ARG A 276 -3.03 20.32 -7.75
C ARG A 276 -3.90 21.05 -8.77
N ASP A 277 -4.12 20.47 -9.95
CA ASP A 277 -4.72 21.18 -11.07
C ASP A 277 -6.25 20.97 -11.20
N ASN A 278 -6.92 20.15 -10.35
CA ASN A 278 -8.38 19.93 -10.43
C ASN A 278 -9.11 20.08 -9.07
N GLU A 279 -9.52 21.31 -8.75
CA GLU A 279 -10.18 21.65 -7.47
C GLU A 279 -11.50 20.90 -7.22
N ALA A 280 -12.30 20.63 -8.25
CA ALA A 280 -13.60 19.97 -8.11
C ALA A 280 -13.45 18.49 -7.74
N LEU A 281 -12.54 17.79 -8.41
CA LEU A 281 -12.19 16.41 -8.12
C LEU A 281 -11.58 16.29 -6.71
N ASN A 282 -10.63 17.18 -6.39
CA ASN A 282 -9.98 17.24 -5.09
C ASN A 282 -10.98 17.35 -3.95
N LYS A 283 -11.97 18.23 -4.12
CA LYS A 283 -13.04 18.42 -3.15
C LYS A 283 -13.92 17.17 -3.00
N ALA A 284 -14.32 16.54 -4.09
CA ALA A 284 -15.15 15.34 -4.05
C ALA A 284 -14.47 14.17 -3.31
N ILE A 285 -13.16 13.98 -3.55
CA ILE A 285 -12.36 12.94 -2.89
C ILE A 285 -12.22 13.22 -1.39
N LEU A 286 -11.92 14.48 -1.04
CA LEU A 286 -11.80 14.90 0.35
C LEU A 286 -13.13 14.68 1.09
N ASP A 287 -14.25 15.09 0.50
CA ASP A 287 -15.59 14.94 1.07
C ASP A 287 -15.96 13.46 1.29
N LEU A 288 -15.64 12.57 0.33
CA LEU A 288 -15.87 11.14 0.48
C LEU A 288 -15.02 10.55 1.61
N ASN A 289 -13.74 10.91 1.69
CA ASN A 289 -12.83 10.45 2.75
C ASN A 289 -13.33 10.91 4.13
N LEU A 290 -13.74 12.17 4.26
CA LEU A 290 -14.34 12.71 5.49
C LEU A 290 -15.59 11.93 5.90
N LYS A 291 -16.46 11.57 4.94
CA LYS A 291 -17.65 10.75 5.20
C LYS A 291 -17.28 9.36 5.74
N ARG A 292 -16.26 8.70 5.19
CA ARG A 292 -15.80 7.37 5.65
C ARG A 292 -15.23 7.40 7.07
N ILE A 293 -14.39 8.38 7.37
CA ILE A 293 -13.82 8.58 8.71
C ILE A 293 -14.95 8.81 9.73
N LYS A 294 -15.89 9.73 9.42
CA LYS A 294 -17.01 10.07 10.30
C LYS A 294 -17.95 8.88 10.52
N ASN A 295 -18.19 8.08 9.50
CA ASN A 295 -19.00 6.86 9.58
C ASN A 295 -18.26 5.66 10.21
N LYS A 296 -17.01 5.84 10.67
CA LYS A 296 -16.18 4.82 11.31
C LYS A 296 -15.90 3.58 10.45
N TRP A 297 -15.88 3.71 9.13
CA TRP A 297 -15.60 2.60 8.21
C TRP A 297 -14.19 2.01 8.41
N ILE A 298 -13.24 2.84 8.86
CA ILE A 298 -11.87 2.43 9.24
C ILE A 298 -11.87 1.34 10.33
N PHE A 299 -12.92 1.33 11.17
CA PHE A 299 -13.08 0.35 12.24
C PHE A 299 -14.12 -0.67 11.82
N GLN A 300 -13.68 -1.83 11.32
CA GLN A 300 -14.60 -2.92 11.03
C GLN A 300 -15.22 -3.39 12.36
N GLY A 301 -16.51 -3.08 12.53
CA GLY A 301 -17.33 -3.74 13.52
C GLY A 301 -17.81 -5.04 12.92
N GLU A 302 -17.53 -6.17 13.58
CA GLU A 302 -18.37 -7.35 13.43
C GLU A 302 -19.78 -6.97 13.92
N ALA A 303 -20.59 -6.47 13.00
CA ALA A 303 -22.03 -6.36 13.11
C ALA A 303 -22.66 -6.76 11.78
N SER A 304 -22.15 -7.84 11.19
CA SER A 304 -22.77 -8.52 10.06
C SER A 304 -22.10 -9.88 9.85
N ARG A 305 -22.27 -10.79 10.81
CA ARG A 305 -22.53 -12.23 10.66
C ARG A 305 -22.84 -12.84 12.02
#